data_AF-A0A5C1DJ25-F1
#
_entry.id   AF-A0A5C1DJ25-F1
#
_cell.length_a   1.000
_cell.length_b   1.000
_cell.length_c   1.000
_cell.angle_alpha   90.00
_cell.angle_beta   90.00
_cell.angle_gamma   90.00
#
_symmetry.space_group_name_H-M   'P 1'
#
loop_
_entity.id
_entity.type
_entity.pdbx_description
1 polymer ?
#
loop_
_entity_poly.entity_id
_entity_poly.type
_entity_poly.pdbx_seq_one_letter_code
_entity_poly.pdbx_strand_id
1 'polypeptide(L)'
;MPRPEVDALCQAIAAAGARRDWQTLSGIDQRLRDRLAAPDAGWDDEDRQALAAAYRGALARSQAESDALRHRLAAIGQQREGQLAYAQFSEWEPA
;
A
#
# COMPACT_ATOMS: atom_id res chain seq x y z
N MET A 1 15.95 22.14 -6.25
CA MET A 1 16.46 20.94 -5.57
C MET A 1 15.78 20.90 -4.20
N PRO A 2 15.06 19.82 -3.88
CA PRO A 2 14.34 19.70 -2.61
C PRO A 2 15.29 19.77 -1.41
N ARG A 3 14.74 20.15 -0.26
CA ARG A 3 15.52 20.25 0.97
C ARG A 3 15.95 18.87 1.47
N PRO A 4 17.08 18.77 2.19
CA PRO A 4 17.56 17.49 2.73
C PRO A 4 16.54 16.83 3.69
N GLU A 5 15.76 17.62 4.43
CA GLU A 5 14.66 17.11 5.26
C GLU A 5 13.57 16.45 4.40
N VAL A 6 13.23 17.07 3.28
CA VAL A 6 12.21 16.59 2.34
C VAL A 6 12.70 15.34 1.62
N ASP A 7 13.97 15.30 1.22
CA ASP A 7 14.58 14.10 0.66
C ASP A 7 14.58 12.93 1.64
N ALA A 8 14.90 13.17 2.91
CA ALA A 8 14.85 12.14 3.95
C ALA A 8 13.42 11.61 4.14
N LEU A 9 12.41 12.50 4.11
CA LEU A 9 11.01 12.10 4.18
C LEU A 9 10.59 11.29 2.95
N CYS A 10 10.96 11.72 1.74
CA CYS A 10 10.70 10.98 0.50
C CYS A 10 11.30 9.56 0.54
N GLN A 11 12.54 9.43 1.02
CA GLN A 11 13.19 8.13 1.20
C GLN A 11 12.48 7.27 2.26
N ALA A 12 12.07 7.87 3.37
CA ALA A 12 11.33 7.17 4.43
C ALA A 12 9.97 6.64 3.92
N ILE A 13 9.23 7.45 3.15
CA ILE A 13 7.96 7.06 2.51
C ILE A 13 8.20 5.90 1.54
N ALA A 14 9.21 6.01 0.67
CA ALA A 14 9.55 4.97 -0.29
C ALA A 14 9.96 3.65 0.40
N ALA A 15 10.77 3.73 1.46
CA ALA A 15 11.22 2.58 2.23
C ALA A 15 10.07 1.91 3.00
N ALA A 16 9.21 2.70 3.65
CA ALA A 16 8.04 2.18 4.35
C ALA A 16 7.05 1.53 3.37
N GLY A 17 6.82 2.13 2.20
CA GLY A 17 6.03 1.54 1.13
C GLY A 17 6.63 0.24 0.57
N ALA A 18 7.95 0.17 0.40
CA ALA A 18 8.62 -1.06 -0.04
C ALA A 18 8.54 -2.19 0.99
N ARG A 19 8.60 -1.84 2.28
CA ARG A 19 8.49 -2.77 3.42
C ARG A 19 7.06 -3.13 3.80
N ARG A 20 6.04 -2.51 3.17
CA ARG A 20 4.62 -2.66 3.53
C ARG A 20 4.34 -2.25 4.98
N ASP A 21 5.10 -1.29 5.46
CA ASP A 21 5.02 -0.79 6.82
C ASP A 21 4.02 0.36 6.88
N TRP A 22 2.73 -0.02 6.88
CA TRP A 22 1.61 0.92 6.87
C TRP A 22 1.54 1.76 8.15
N GLN A 23 2.04 1.22 9.26
CA GLN A 23 2.09 1.95 10.54
C GLN A 23 3.14 3.06 10.50
N THR A 24 4.32 2.79 9.92
CA THR A 24 5.32 3.84 9.71
C THR A 24 4.81 4.90 8.73
N LEU A 25 4.14 4.50 7.64
CA LEU A 25 3.55 5.46 6.69
C LEU A 25 2.51 6.37 7.37
N SER A 26 1.60 5.82 8.17
CA SER A 26 0.60 6.65 8.86
C SER A 26 1.22 7.59 9.91
N GLY A 27 2.31 7.16 10.56
CA GLY A 27 3.09 8.03 11.43
C GLY A 27 3.75 9.19 10.69
N ILE A 28 4.28 8.93 9.48
CA ILE A 28 4.84 9.99 8.61
C ILE A 28 3.73 10.95 8.16
N ASP A 29 2.57 10.45 7.75
CA ASP A 29 1.42 11.27 7.33
C ASP A 29 0.99 12.25 8.42
N GLN A 30 0.91 11.78 9.65
CA GLN A 30 0.49 12.62 10.77
C GLN A 30 1.50 13.75 11.00
N ARG A 31 2.79 13.42 11.03
CA ARG A 31 3.86 14.41 11.18
C ARG A 31 3.87 15.41 10.03
N LEU A 32 3.61 14.96 8.81
CA LEU A 32 3.54 15.83 7.64
C LEU A 32 2.35 16.79 7.72
N ARG A 33 1.18 16.30 8.16
CA ARG A 33 0.00 17.14 8.37
C ARG A 33 0.22 18.19 9.45
N ASP A 34 0.80 17.79 10.58
CA ASP A 34 1.13 18.72 11.67
C ASP A 34 2.11 19.80 11.18
N ARG A 35 3.09 19.41 10.34
CA ARG A 35 4.07 20.33 9.78
C ARG A 35 3.46 21.28 8.75
N LEU A 36 2.59 20.79 7.88
CA LEU A 36 1.89 21.61 6.88
C LEU A 36 0.85 22.56 7.49
N ALA A 37 0.30 22.20 8.65
CA ALA A 37 -0.59 23.07 9.41
C ALA A 37 0.15 24.23 10.11
N ALA A 38 1.48 24.14 10.25
CA ALA A 38 2.27 25.20 10.84
C ALA A 38 2.46 26.37 9.83
N PRO A 39 2.23 27.63 10.23
CA PRO A 39 2.35 28.78 9.34
C PRO A 39 3.76 28.98 8.76
N ASP A 40 4.79 28.48 9.46
CA ASP A 40 6.20 28.52 9.05
C ASP A 40 6.71 27.16 8.53
N ALA A 41 5.85 26.33 7.92
CA ALA A 41 6.28 25.08 7.30
C ALA A 41 7.45 25.30 6.32
N GLY A 42 7.50 26.49 5.72
CA GLY A 42 8.63 26.97 4.93
C GLY A 42 8.81 26.25 3.60
N TRP A 43 8.13 25.12 3.35
CA TRP A 43 8.26 24.31 2.13
C TRP A 43 7.68 25.01 0.91
N ASP A 44 8.47 24.99 -0.15
CA ASP A 44 8.07 25.52 -1.46
C ASP A 44 7.34 24.45 -2.27
N ASP A 45 6.92 24.81 -3.48
CA ASP A 45 6.18 23.91 -4.35
C ASP A 45 7.03 22.75 -4.89
N GLU A 46 8.36 22.90 -4.98
CA GLU A 46 9.25 21.81 -5.40
C GLU A 46 9.31 20.72 -4.31
N ASP A 47 9.43 21.14 -3.05
CA ASP A 47 9.38 20.24 -1.89
C ASP A 47 8.05 19.46 -1.83
N ARG A 48 6.92 20.17 -2.04
CA ARG A 48 5.59 19.55 -2.06
C ARG A 48 5.42 18.56 -3.22
N GLN A 49 5.95 18.89 -4.40
CA GLN A 49 5.91 17.99 -5.55
C GLN A 49 6.74 16.73 -5.32
N ALA A 50 7.91 16.84 -4.70
CA ALA A 50 8.75 15.71 -4.35
C ALA A 50 8.03 14.75 -3.39
N LEU A 51 7.42 15.28 -2.32
CA LEU A 51 6.63 14.50 -1.38
C LEU A 51 5.42 13.83 -2.06
N ALA A 52 4.69 14.57 -2.89
CA ALA A 52 3.55 14.02 -3.64
C ALA A 52 3.98 12.90 -4.60
N ALA A 53 5.15 13.00 -5.23
CA ALA A 53 5.70 11.94 -6.06
C ALA A 53 6.04 10.69 -5.24
N ALA A 54 6.67 10.85 -4.06
CA ALA A 54 6.97 9.75 -3.16
C ALA A 54 5.70 9.01 -2.71
N TYR A 55 4.65 9.75 -2.33
CA TYR A 55 3.36 9.19 -1.95
C TYR A 55 2.65 8.46 -3.09
N ARG A 56 2.66 9.01 -4.31
CA ARG A 56 2.10 8.32 -5.49
C ARG A 56 2.84 7.00 -5.75
N GLY A 57 4.16 6.98 -5.58
CA GLY A 57 4.95 5.76 -5.68
C GLY A 57 4.59 4.72 -4.63
N ALA A 58 4.40 5.13 -3.38
CA ALA A 58 3.94 4.24 -2.31
C ALA A 58 2.52 3.70 -2.58
N LEU A 59 1.59 4.57 -3.00
CA LEU A 59 0.21 4.20 -3.31
C LEU A 59 0.12 3.17 -4.44
N ALA A 60 0.88 3.37 -5.52
CA ALA A 60 0.90 2.44 -6.64
C ALA A 60 1.36 1.04 -6.21
N ARG A 61 2.32 0.95 -5.27
CA ARG A 61 2.77 -0.32 -4.71
C ARG A 61 1.68 -0.99 -3.86
N SER A 62 1.00 -0.23 -3.01
CA SER A 62 -0.12 -0.72 -2.19
C SER A 62 -1.28 -1.23 -3.05
N GLN A 63 -1.58 -0.54 -4.16
CA GLN A 63 -2.62 -0.95 -5.11
C GLN A 63 -2.26 -2.27 -5.78
N ALA A 64 -1.06 -2.39 -6.34
CA ALA A 64 -0.58 -3.62 -6.95
C ALA A 64 -0.61 -4.81 -5.98
N GLU A 65 -0.26 -4.58 -4.71
CA GLU A 65 -0.37 -5.60 -3.67
C GLU A 65 -1.82 -5.98 -3.35
N SER A 66 -2.70 -4.98 -3.22
CA SER A 66 -4.13 -5.21 -2.96
C SER A 66 -4.77 -6.04 -4.07
N ASP A 67 -4.41 -5.76 -5.32
CA ASP A 67 -4.89 -6.51 -6.48
C ASP A 67 -4.32 -7.94 -6.50
N ALA A 68 -3.04 -8.13 -6.17
CA ALA A 68 -2.45 -9.46 -6.02
C ALA A 68 -3.14 -10.27 -4.90
N LEU A 69 -3.48 -9.63 -3.78
CA LEU A 69 -4.22 -10.26 -2.68
C LEU A 69 -5.65 -10.63 -3.10
N ARG A 70 -6.35 -9.75 -3.81
CA ARG A 70 -7.68 -10.03 -4.36
C ARG A 70 -7.66 -11.23 -5.31
N HIS A 71 -6.68 -11.30 -6.21
CA HIS A 71 -6.52 -12.44 -7.11
C HIS A 71 -6.27 -13.74 -6.35
N ARG A 72 -5.44 -13.73 -5.31
CA ARG A 72 -5.20 -14.91 -4.46
C ARG A 72 -6.47 -15.36 -3.73
N LEU A 73 -7.23 -14.43 -3.16
CA LEU A 73 -8.49 -14.75 -2.49
C LEU A 73 -9.51 -15.37 -3.46
N ALA A 74 -9.63 -14.82 -4.67
CA ALA A 74 -10.49 -15.38 -5.71
C ALA A 74 -10.07 -16.81 -6.10
N ALA A 75 -8.77 -17.06 -6.25
CA ALA A 75 -8.25 -18.39 -6.56
C ALA A 75 -8.53 -19.41 -5.43
N ILE A 76 -8.38 -19.01 -4.17
CA ILE A 76 -8.72 -19.86 -3.01
C ILE A 76 -10.22 -20.16 -2.99
N GLY A 77 -11.07 -19.16 -3.29
CA GLY A 77 -12.52 -19.35 -3.40
C GLY A 77 -12.89 -20.38 -4.45
N GLN A 78 -12.34 -20.22 -5.67
CA GLN A 78 -12.55 -21.16 -6.78
C GLN A 78 -12.07 -22.58 -6.45
N GLN A 79 -10.89 -22.72 -5.82
CA GLN A 79 -10.38 -24.02 -5.40
C GLN A 79 -11.33 -24.69 -4.39
N ARG A 80 -11.84 -23.93 -3.41
CA ARG A 80 -12.77 -24.46 -2.40
C ARG A 80 -14.10 -24.88 -3.02
N GLU A 81 -14.64 -24.09 -3.94
CA GLU A 81 -15.86 -24.44 -4.68
C GLU A 81 -15.67 -25.73 -5.50
N GLY A 82 -14.54 -25.87 -6.19
CA GLY A 82 -14.19 -27.10 -6.92
C GLY A 82 -14.07 -28.33 -6.02
N GLN A 83 -13.45 -28.19 -4.84
CA GLN A 83 -13.36 -29.27 -3.85
C GLN A 83 -14.72 -29.69 -3.31
N LEU A 84 -15.62 -28.73 -3.06
CA LEU A 84 -16.98 -29.02 -2.60
C LEU A 84 -17.82 -29.71 -3.69
N ALA A 85 -17.73 -29.25 -4.94
CA ALA A 85 -18.39 -29.89 -6.07
C ALA A 85 -17.89 -31.34 -6.27
N TYR A 86 -16.58 -31.56 -6.15
CA TYR A 86 -15.99 -32.90 -6.22
C TYR A 86 -16.45 -33.82 -5.09
N ALA A 87 -16.48 -33.32 -3.84
CA ALA A 87 -16.96 -34.10 -2.70
C ALA A 87 -18.45 -34.48 -2.85
N GLN A 88 -19.29 -33.53 -3.28
CA GLN A 88 -20.71 -33.78 -3.53
C GLN A 88 -20.95 -34.81 -4.63
N PHE A 89 -20.14 -34.79 -5.69
CA PHE A 89 -20.24 -35.76 -6.78
C PHE A 89 -19.73 -37.15 -6.36
N SER A 90 -18.65 -37.21 -5.57
CA SER A 90 -18.08 -38.47 -5.06
C SER A 90 -19.01 -39.17 -4.05
N GLU A 91 -19.84 -38.42 -3.32
CA GLU A 91 -20.90 -38.98 -2.46
C GLU A 91 -22.08 -39.56 -3.26
N TRP A 92 -22.21 -39.21 -4.55
CA TRP A 92 -23.29 -39.64 -5.43
C TRP A 92 -22.95 -40.88 -6.27
N GLU A 93 -21.67 -41.28 -6.36
CA GLU A 93 -21.24 -42.53 -7.00
C GLU A 93 -21.38 -43.70 -6.01
N PRO A 94 -22.36 -44.61 -6.18
CA PRO A 94 -22.39 -45.83 -5.38
C PRO A 94 -21.30 -46.78 -5.89
N ALA A 95 -20.47 -47.27 -4.96
CA ALA A 95 -19.51 -48.35 -5.18
C ALA A 95 -20.19 -49.67 -5.59
#